data_AF-A0A8J3IWD5-F1
#
_entry.id   AF-A0A8J3IWD5-F1
#
_cell.length_a   1.000
_cell.length_b   1.000
_cell.length_c   1.000
_cell.angle_alpha   90.00
_cell.angle_beta   90.00
_cell.angle_gamma   90.00
#
_symmetry.space_group_name_H-M   'P 1'
#
loop_
_entity.id
_entity.type
_entity.pdbx_description
1 polymer ?
#
loop_
_entity_poly.entity_id
_entity_poly.type
_entity_poly.pdbx_seq_one_letter_code
_entity_poly.pdbx_strand_id
1 'polypeptide(L)'
;MPIYTVYHANDLFAAYQHVSTHKPLEREQYHPVAAVEAEALEAVFQLTNSIEQPRWYHRAVTPVPGAVPTRSTSVGDVVVQGRKVWIVDRFGFTETRWVTRSWLPRLFSWMHREEVTR
;
A
#
# COMPACT_ATOMS: atom_id res chain seq x y z
N MET A 1 -18.12 11.35 -6.37
CA MET A 1 -16.66 11.58 -6.36
C MET A 1 -15.94 10.24 -6.38
N PRO A 2 -14.72 10.13 -6.93
CA PRO A 2 -13.95 8.89 -6.80
C PRO A 2 -13.61 8.57 -5.34
N ILE A 3 -13.51 7.27 -5.05
CA ILE A 3 -13.13 6.76 -3.73
C ILE A 3 -11.71 6.19 -3.81
N TYR A 4 -10.86 6.64 -2.90
CA TYR A 4 -9.50 6.16 -2.71
C TYR A 4 -9.43 5.36 -1.40
N THR A 5 -8.79 4.20 -1.42
CA THR A 5 -8.49 3.47 -0.19
C THR A 5 -7.06 3.74 0.23
N VAL A 6 -6.88 4.18 1.47
CA VAL A 6 -5.57 4.42 2.08
C VAL A 6 -5.17 3.19 2.89
N TYR A 7 -3.92 2.80 2.77
CA TYR A 7 -3.30 1.70 3.50
C TYR A 7 -2.07 2.19 4.25
N HIS A 8 -1.90 1.71 5.48
CA HIS A 8 -0.65 1.87 6.23
C HIS A 8 0.20 0.62 6.08
N ALA A 9 1.51 0.81 6.08
CA ALA A 9 2.45 -0.29 6.19
C ALA A 9 2.34 -0.95 7.58
N ASN A 10 2.44 -2.27 7.61
CA ASN A 10 2.57 -3.04 8.85
C ASN A 10 3.93 -2.81 9.51
N ASP A 11 4.95 -2.47 8.71
CA ASP A 11 6.30 -2.14 9.13
C ASP A 11 6.79 -0.90 8.37
N LEU A 12 6.92 0.21 9.08
CA LEU A 12 7.36 1.49 8.52
C LEU A 12 8.79 1.45 7.97
N PHE A 13 9.67 0.65 8.57
CA PHE A 13 11.05 0.54 8.12
C PHE A 13 11.13 -0.23 6.80
N ALA A 14 10.38 -1.32 6.68
CA ALA A 14 10.25 -2.05 5.43
C ALA A 14 9.67 -1.16 4.32
N ALA A 15 8.60 -0.41 4.61
CA ALA A 15 7.99 0.50 3.64
C ALA A 15 8.96 1.58 3.16
N TYR A 16 9.77 2.14 4.05
CA TYR A 16 10.81 3.10 3.68
C TYR A 16 11.86 2.50 2.73
N GLN A 17 12.24 1.23 2.94
CA GLN A 17 13.13 0.53 2.01
C GLN A 17 12.47 0.29 0.65
N HIS A 18 11.15 0.04 0.59
CA HIS A 18 10.44 -0.07 -0.68
C HIS A 18 10.50 1.22 -1.48
N VAL A 19 10.29 2.37 -0.84
CA VAL A 19 10.40 3.68 -1.49
C VAL A 19 11.81 3.91 -2.03
N SER A 20 12.86 3.57 -1.26
CA SER A 20 14.25 3.80 -1.71
C SER A 20 14.71 2.82 -2.79
N THR A 21 14.21 1.58 -2.78
CA THR A 21 14.66 0.52 -3.70
C THR A 21 13.75 0.31 -4.91
N HIS A 22 12.59 0.98 -4.97
CA HIS A 22 11.59 0.83 -6.02
C HIS A 22 11.14 -0.62 -6.23
N LYS A 23 11.24 -1.46 -5.18
CA LYS A 23 10.78 -2.83 -5.22
C LYS A 23 9.24 -2.86 -5.31
N PRO A 24 8.67 -3.83 -6.04
CA PRO A 24 7.21 -4.02 -6.04
C PRO A 24 6.66 -4.21 -4.62
N LEU A 25 5.44 -3.73 -4.40
CA LEU A 25 4.79 -3.77 -3.08
C LEU A 25 4.05 -5.09 -2.89
N GLU A 26 4.27 -5.79 -1.78
CA GLU A 26 3.48 -6.97 -1.42
C GLU A 26 2.24 -6.52 -0.64
N ARG A 27 1.03 -6.88 -1.10
CA ARG A 27 -0.23 -6.38 -0.52
C ARG A 27 -0.39 -6.74 0.95
N GLU A 28 0.16 -7.88 1.35
CA GLU A 28 0.10 -8.43 2.69
C GLU A 28 0.90 -7.61 3.71
N GLN A 29 1.82 -6.75 3.24
CA GLN A 29 2.59 -5.84 4.09
C GLN A 29 1.82 -4.58 4.49
N TYR A 30 0.57 -4.45 4.05
CA TYR A 30 -0.23 -3.24 4.21
C TYR A 30 -1.63 -3.58 4.72
N HIS A 31 -2.21 -2.69 5.53
CA HIS A 31 -3.59 -2.83 6.01
C HIS A 31 -4.41 -1.56 5.68
N PRO A 32 -5.68 -1.70 5.28
CA PRO A 32 -6.53 -0.57 4.94
C PRO A 32 -6.94 0.20 6.19
N VAL A 33 -6.95 1.53 6.10
CA VAL A 33 -7.18 2.41 7.27
C VAL A 33 -8.29 3.43 7.05
N ALA A 34 -8.53 3.83 5.80
CA ALA A 34 -9.61 4.74 5.47
C ALA A 34 -10.02 4.63 3.99
N ALA A 35 -11.28 4.96 3.72
CA ALA A 35 -11.76 5.35 2.40
C ALA A 35 -11.87 6.87 2.34
N VAL A 36 -11.41 7.48 1.25
CA VAL A 36 -11.37 8.94 1.07
C VAL A 36 -12.09 9.29 -0.23
N GLU A 37 -13.10 10.13 -0.12
CA GLU A 37 -13.77 10.75 -1.26
C GLU A 37 -13.02 12.02 -1.68
N ALA A 38 -12.46 12.03 -2.88
CA ALA A 38 -11.64 13.14 -3.36
C ALA A 38 -11.73 13.25 -4.88
N GLU A 39 -11.54 14.45 -5.44
CA GLU A 39 -11.57 14.66 -6.89
C GLU A 39 -10.30 14.17 -7.59
N ALA A 40 -9.17 14.21 -6.86
CA ALA A 40 -7.85 13.86 -7.36
C ALA A 40 -6.98 13.27 -6.23
N LEU A 41 -5.86 12.64 -6.61
CA LEU A 41 -4.93 12.01 -5.68
C LEU A 41 -4.28 13.02 -4.72
N GLU A 42 -3.99 14.23 -5.21
CA GLU A 42 -3.43 15.32 -4.44
C GLU A 42 -4.38 15.76 -3.31
N ALA A 43 -5.69 15.75 -3.59
CA ALA A 43 -6.70 16.06 -2.58
C ALA A 43 -6.76 14.99 -1.49
N VAL A 44 -6.49 13.71 -1.80
CA VAL A 44 -6.36 12.66 -0.77
C VAL A 44 -5.26 13.03 0.21
N PHE A 45 -4.08 13.43 -0.28
CA PHE A 45 -2.97 13.83 0.59
C PHE A 45 -3.32 15.01 1.49
N GLN A 46 -3.94 16.06 0.96
CA GLN A 46 -4.35 17.22 1.74
C GLN A 46 -5.35 16.84 2.84
N LEU A 47 -6.31 15.97 2.52
CA LEU A 47 -7.33 15.49 3.47
C LEU A 47 -6.74 14.57 4.55
N THR A 48 -5.71 13.80 4.22
CA THR A 48 -5.12 12.82 5.13
C THR A 48 -3.86 13.28 5.83
N ASN A 49 -3.30 14.44 5.48
CA ASN A 49 -2.06 14.99 6.04
C ASN A 49 -2.30 16.31 6.80
N SER A 50 -3.32 16.35 7.67
CA SER A 50 -3.59 17.51 8.54
C SER A 50 -2.92 17.33 9.90
N ILE A 51 -2.10 18.31 10.31
CA ILE A 51 -1.43 18.31 11.62
C ILE A 51 -2.38 18.83 12.72
N GLU A 52 -3.36 19.64 12.35
CA GLU A 52 -4.24 20.36 13.28
C GLU A 52 -5.33 19.46 13.88
N GLN A 53 -5.83 18.48 13.12
CA GLN A 53 -6.90 17.60 13.56
C GLN A 53 -6.76 16.20 12.96
N PRO A 54 -7.15 15.12 13.69
CA PRO A 54 -7.19 13.78 13.12
C PRO A 54 -8.03 13.76 11.85
N ARG A 55 -7.51 13.14 10.78
CA ARG A 55 -8.17 13.09 9.45
C ARG A 55 -9.61 12.54 9.48
N TRP A 56 -9.95 11.77 10.51
CA TRP A 56 -11.28 11.17 10.69
C TRP A 56 -12.41 12.17 10.98
N TYR A 57 -12.07 13.41 11.37
CA TYR A 57 -13.07 14.46 11.52
C TYR A 57 -13.49 15.08 10.19
N HIS A 58 -12.76 14.77 9.11
CA HIS A 58 -13.14 15.24 7.79
C HIS A 58 -14.26 14.37 7.21
N ARG A 59 -15.39 14.98 6.83
CA ARG A 59 -16.57 14.27 6.27
C ARG A 59 -16.26 13.38 5.06
N ALA A 60 -15.19 13.70 4.34
CA ALA A 60 -14.75 12.97 3.16
C ALA A 60 -13.87 11.75 3.48
N VAL A 61 -13.55 11.52 4.76
CA VAL A 61 -12.71 10.42 5.23
C VAL A 61 -13.57 9.49 6.08
N THR A 62 -13.78 8.27 5.57
CA THR A 62 -14.46 7.22 6.30
C THR A 62 -13.43 6.22 6.85
N PRO A 63 -13.23 6.12 8.17
CA PRO A 63 -12.28 5.18 8.75
C PRO A 63 -12.74 3.73 8.56
N VAL A 64 -11.78 2.82 8.39
CA VAL A 64 -12.06 1.38 8.41
C VAL A 64 -12.37 0.95 9.86
N PRO A 65 -13.40 0.11 10.11
CA PRO A 65 -13.70 -0.38 11.45
C PRO A 65 -12.48 -1.02 12.12
N GLY A 66 -12.16 -0.61 13.34
CA GLY A 66 -11.01 -1.11 14.09
C GLY A 66 -9.65 -0.50 13.72
N ALA A 67 -9.59 0.40 12.73
CA ALA A 67 -8.39 1.20 12.51
C ALA A 67 -8.10 2.08 13.74
N VAL A 68 -6.82 2.40 13.98
CA VAL A 68 -6.40 3.34 15.03
C VAL A 68 -6.38 4.76 14.43
N PRO A 69 -6.83 5.80 15.17
CA PRO A 69 -6.77 7.17 14.68
C PRO A 69 -5.33 7.58 14.45
N THR A 70 -4.94 7.68 13.17
CA THR A 70 -3.65 8.20 12.77
C THR A 70 -3.77 9.63 12.29
N ARG A 71 -2.77 10.45 12.65
CA ARG A 71 -2.76 11.89 12.41
C ARG A 71 -2.38 12.26 10.98
N SER A 72 -1.65 11.40 10.26
CA SER A 72 -1.22 11.69 8.89
C SER A 72 -1.02 10.44 8.04
N THR A 73 -1.11 10.61 6.72
CA THR A 73 -0.41 9.75 5.75
C THR A 73 1.08 10.03 5.79
N SER A 74 1.89 8.98 5.90
CA SER A 74 3.35 9.04 5.99
C SER A 74 4.02 8.47 4.75
N VAL A 75 5.30 8.80 4.54
CA VAL A 75 6.13 8.16 3.50
C VAL A 75 6.07 6.65 3.68
N GLY A 76 5.81 5.94 2.59
CA GLY A 76 5.63 4.49 2.57
C GLY A 76 4.17 4.03 2.60
N ASP A 77 3.21 4.89 2.93
CA ASP A 77 1.79 4.56 2.84
C ASP A 77 1.34 4.37 1.39
N VAL A 78 0.24 3.64 1.21
CA VAL A 78 -0.27 3.32 -0.14
C VAL A 78 -1.68 3.83 -0.32
N VAL A 79 -1.94 4.41 -1.50
CA VAL A 79 -3.26 4.85 -1.93
C VAL A 79 -3.67 4.02 -3.14
N VAL A 80 -4.92 3.56 -3.15
CA VAL A 80 -5.46 2.71 -4.22
C VAL A 80 -6.77 3.29 -4.74
N GLN A 81 -6.93 3.31 -6.06
CA GLN A 81 -8.17 3.65 -6.74
C GLN A 81 -8.42 2.64 -7.87
N GLY A 82 -9.37 1.73 -7.67
CA GLY A 82 -9.60 0.62 -8.60
C GLY A 82 -8.34 -0.24 -8.76
N ARG A 83 -7.71 -0.21 -9.95
CA ARG A 83 -6.47 -0.95 -10.26
C ARG A 83 -5.19 -0.13 -10.12
N LYS A 84 -5.31 1.19 -9.91
CA LYS A 84 -4.15 2.08 -9.78
C LYS A 84 -3.68 2.11 -8.33
N VAL A 85 -2.37 2.10 -8.15
CA VAL A 85 -1.71 2.02 -6.85
C VAL A 85 -0.63 3.08 -6.83
N TRP A 86 -0.58 3.85 -5.75
CA TRP A 86 0.44 4.86 -5.54
C TRP A 86 1.04 4.69 -4.15
N ILE A 87 2.35 4.84 -4.05
CA ILE A 87 3.05 4.94 -2.77
C ILE A 87 3.34 6.40 -2.46
N VAL A 88 3.15 6.79 -1.20
CA VAL A 88 3.54 8.10 -0.69
C VAL A 88 5.06 8.17 -0.62
N ASP A 89 5.64 9.08 -1.39
CA ASP A 89 7.07 9.39 -1.40
C ASP A 89 7.31 10.76 -0.73
N ARG A 90 8.58 11.15 -0.56
CA ARG A 90 8.98 12.42 0.07
C ARG A 90 8.41 13.65 -0.61
N PHE A 91 8.17 13.57 -1.92
CA PHE A 91 7.72 14.70 -2.75
C PHE A 91 6.36 14.49 -3.40
N GLY A 92 5.55 13.54 -2.92
CA GLY A 92 4.21 13.28 -3.46
C GLY A 92 3.90 11.80 -3.58
N PHE A 93 3.43 11.39 -4.76
CA PHE A 93 3.03 10.02 -5.03
C PHE A 93 3.79 9.43 -6.22
N THR A 94 4.25 8.20 -6.06
CA THR A 94 4.86 7.43 -7.14
C THR A 94 3.90 6.29 -7.53
N GLU A 95 3.50 6.24 -8.79
CA GLU A 95 2.66 5.14 -9.29
C GLU A 95 3.44 3.82 -9.25
N THR A 96 2.79 2.78 -8.78
CA THR A 96 3.37 1.45 -8.57
C THR A 96 2.33 0.36 -8.82
N ARG A 97 2.67 -0.88 -8.48
CA ARG A 97 1.77 -2.02 -8.56
C ARG A 97 1.92 -2.92 -7.34
N TRP A 98 0.80 -3.51 -6.95
CA TRP A 98 0.82 -4.68 -6.08
C TRP A 98 1.43 -5.86 -6.82
N VAL A 99 2.28 -6.61 -6.15
CA VAL A 99 2.54 -8.00 -6.47
C VAL A 99 1.73 -8.85 -5.51
N THR A 100 0.94 -9.75 -6.06
CA THR A 100 0.39 -10.86 -5.27
C THR A 100 1.47 -11.92 -5.24
N ARG A 101 1.97 -12.31 -4.07
CA ARG A 101 2.79 -13.53 -4.00
C ARG A 101 1.93 -14.68 -4.48
N SER A 102 2.23 -15.22 -5.67
CA SER A 102 1.67 -16.50 -6.07
C SER A 102 2.25 -17.54 -5.12
N TRP A 103 1.42 -18.07 -4.22
CA TRP A 103 1.76 -19.17 -3.31
C TRP A 103 2.06 -20.48 -4.03
N LEU A 104 2.23 -20.49 -5.36
CA LEU A 104 2.70 -21.68 -6.06
C LEU A 104 4.09 -22.01 -5.51
N PRO A 105 4.26 -23.12 -4.78
CA PRO A 105 5.58 -23.55 -4.38
C PRO A 105 6.37 -23.80 -5.66
N ARG A 106 7.65 -23.40 -5.67
CA ARG A 106 8.62 -23.87 -6.66
C ARG A 106 8.80 -25.39 -6.49
N LEU A 107 7.85 -26.19 -6.95
CA LEU A 107 7.90 -27.66 -6.91
C LEU A 107 8.51 -28.27 -8.18
N PHE A 108 9.12 -27.47 -9.06
CA PHE A 108 9.81 -27.97 -10.25
C PHE A 108 11.31 -27.65 -10.21
N SER A 109 12.04 -28.37 -9.36
CA SER A 109 13.50 -28.53 -9.52
C SER A 109 14.04 -29.78 -8.81
N TRP A 110 13.28 -30.88 -8.87
CA TRP A 110 13.72 -32.19 -8.36
C TRP A 110 13.15 -33.30 -9.26
N MET A 111 13.63 -33.38 -10.51
CA MET A 111 13.29 -34.50 -11.39
C MET A 111 14.31 -34.73 -12.53
N HIS A 112 15.60 -34.49 -12.28
CA HIS A 112 16.68 -34.93 -13.19
C HIS A 112 17.90 -35.45 -12.42
N ARG A 113 17.69 -36.50 -11.64
CA ARG A 113 18.75 -37.43 -11.27
C ARG A 113 18.11 -38.80 -11.11
N GLU A 114 18.75 -39.83 -11.68
CA GLU A 114 18.27 -41.21 -11.93
C GLU A 114 17.44 -41.26 -13.23
N GLU A 115 17.76 -42.00 -14.29
CA GLU A 115 18.64 -43.15 -14.59
C GLU A 115 19.19 -42.90 -16.02
N VAL A 116 20.36 -43.36 -16.46
CA VAL A 116 20.61 -44.72 -16.96
C VAL A 116 22.11 -45.01 -16.85
N THR A 117 22.46 -45.83 -15.88
CA THR A 117 23.60 -46.76 -15.99
C THR A 117 23.04 -48.05 -16.58
N ARG A 118 23.40 -48.36 -17.82
CA ARG A 118 23.64 -49.71 -18.33
C ARG A 118 24.33 -49.63 -19.68
#